data_AF-A0A7V8E653-F1
#
_entry.id   AF-A0A7V8E653-F1
#
_cell.length_a   1.000
_cell.length_b   1.000
_cell.length_c   1.000
_cell.angle_alpha   90.00
_cell.angle_beta   90.00
_cell.angle_gamma   90.00
#
_symmetry.space_group_name_H-M   'P 1'
#
loop_
_entity.id
_entity.type
_entity.pdbx_description
1 polymer ?
#
loop_
_entity_poly.entity_id
_entity_poly.type
_entity_poly.pdbx_seq_one_letter_code
_entity_poly.pdbx_strand_id
1 'polypeptide(L)'
;MGRAIDYCTICGDMVPEKDLEKQKAIEVAEKVYCAKCRAHAPAVAAAPGNGRKRTGSTGTFPAIRPVGAPHPGTGRLPNVGSGPQRPAGPATTRLSHLDVDEISGEAKSKTPLIAGAVAGIVLIAAIALFAMQSAADNKVKAAEQKRKDDAKAAFEQVVNYSREQPDDAEGLLKLIETAAPKCKNSEYSGKLAAYRDDAIKLKERLEIRAKRSERLESLRKMLGAKDLTQVITSIDEFTKEMETAGDTELASQSKSLAKTAREKRVLNAIDEAKNFEVQNPDKHVEAIQRWTEVQLMCEGYDSYGKQAADKVKELKERREGAARVAWEQVKTRIDGLRKQKKYPECQKEIQTFTDQWKGSVAVEDATKLAWDIDAESKKAPGPGPEIKTDPGKVPPKEWTTLFDDKTPGQWQFGGKMKWEKKGTAMVGANNLTPEEAKADTVNKGIGFWYTSKPYSGFEVEVDLTLVKGDAIFLVGINGQAEQPAAVAIRTATVGTNAQLIVEHNKAYKVTVQVKGDTISMNATGLQGGNWKFSRAGDGKDHGTGQFGFALNPQSEIQVRSVRIRAIP
;
A
#
# COMPACT_ATOMS: atom_id res chain seq x y z
N MET A 1 0.19 26.29 19.83
CA MET A 1 -0.29 25.05 20.48
C MET A 1 -1.71 24.80 19.99
N GLY A 2 -1.89 23.94 18.99
CA GLY A 2 -3.23 23.61 18.48
C GLY A 2 -3.99 22.77 19.50
N ARG A 3 -5.27 23.09 19.75
CA ARG A 3 -6.13 22.32 20.66
C ARG A 3 -6.49 21.01 19.97
N ALA A 4 -6.38 19.88 20.67
CA ALA A 4 -6.78 18.58 20.16
C ALA A 4 -8.29 18.58 19.89
N ILE A 5 -8.69 18.22 18.67
CA ILE A 5 -10.09 18.00 18.32
C ILE A 5 -10.38 16.53 18.64
N ASP A 6 -11.19 16.29 19.66
CA ASP A 6 -11.58 14.94 20.08
C ASP A 6 -12.87 14.50 19.37
N TYR A 7 -12.89 13.24 18.94
CA TYR A 7 -14.00 12.64 18.21
C TYR A 7 -14.68 11.55 19.04
N CYS A 8 -15.99 11.37 18.84
CA CYS A 8 -16.73 10.33 19.52
C CYS A 8 -16.28 8.94 19.06
N THR A 9 -15.94 8.06 20.00
CA THR A 9 -15.49 6.69 19.69
C THR A 9 -16.56 5.82 19.03
N ILE A 10 -17.85 6.14 19.17
CA ILE A 10 -18.96 5.33 18.60
C ILE A 10 -19.39 5.86 17.23
N CYS A 11 -19.69 7.15 17.10
CA CYS A 11 -20.20 7.71 15.85
C CYS A 11 -19.18 8.48 15.02
N GLY A 12 -18.00 8.81 15.58
CA GLY A 12 -16.98 9.60 14.89
C GLY A 12 -17.28 11.10 14.80
N ASP A 13 -18.41 11.59 15.33
CA ASP A 13 -18.72 13.01 15.33
C ASP A 13 -17.74 13.80 16.22
N MET A 14 -17.43 15.04 15.81
CA MET A 14 -16.65 15.97 16.63
C MET A 14 -17.38 16.27 17.94
N VAL A 15 -16.71 16.09 19.07
CA VAL A 15 -17.32 16.32 20.38
C VAL A 15 -17.15 17.78 20.78
N PRO A 16 -18.25 18.51 21.06
CA PRO A 16 -18.15 19.89 21.53
C PRO A 16 -17.35 20.00 22.83
N GLU A 17 -16.56 21.06 22.99
CA GLU A 17 -15.68 21.28 24.16
C GLU A 17 -16.46 21.20 25.49
N LYS A 18 -17.72 21.67 25.49
CA LYS A 18 -18.64 21.61 26.64
C LYS A 18 -18.97 20.18 27.10
N ASP A 19 -18.96 19.21 26.19
CA ASP A 19 -19.21 17.80 26.51
C ASP A 19 -17.94 17.09 26.99
N LEU A 20 -16.76 17.53 26.52
CA LEU A 20 -15.45 17.07 27.02
C LEU A 20 -15.22 17.49 28.47
N GLU A 21 -15.54 18.73 28.84
CA GLU A 21 -15.40 19.21 30.23
C GLU A 21 -16.29 18.41 31.20
N LYS A 22 -17.52 18.07 30.77
CA LYS A 22 -18.43 17.22 31.55
C LYS A 22 -17.97 15.76 31.66
N GLN A 23 -17.20 15.26 30.70
CA GLN A 23 -16.59 13.93 30.77
C GLN A 23 -15.32 13.93 31.62
N LYS A 24 -14.49 14.98 31.54
CA LYS A 24 -13.30 15.14 32.40
C LYS A 24 -13.67 15.28 33.89
N ALA A 25 -14.83 15.87 34.20
CA ALA A 25 -15.36 15.92 35.57
C ALA A 25 -15.75 14.55 36.14
N ILE A 26 -15.90 13.54 35.29
CA ILE A 26 -16.18 12.14 35.65
C ILE A 26 -14.93 11.36 35.27
N GLU A 27 -13.94 11.40 36.16
CA GLU A 27 -12.54 10.94 36.04
C GLU A 27 -12.38 9.42 35.76
N VAL A 28 -13.12 8.87 34.79
CA VAL A 28 -13.34 7.41 34.62
C VAL A 28 -13.35 6.95 33.15
N ALA A 29 -13.38 7.84 32.15
CA ALA A 29 -13.50 7.41 30.75
C ALA A 29 -12.22 7.63 29.93
N GLU A 30 -11.48 6.54 29.64
CA GLU A 30 -10.40 6.50 28.63
C GLU A 30 -10.88 6.77 27.20
N LYS A 31 -12.21 6.78 26.96
CA LYS A 31 -12.83 6.92 25.64
C LYS A 31 -13.81 8.10 25.64
N VAL A 32 -13.75 8.92 24.59
CA VAL A 32 -14.57 10.12 24.40
C VAL A 32 -15.87 9.76 23.68
N TYR A 33 -17.02 10.09 24.26
CA TYR A 33 -18.34 9.81 23.67
C TYR A 33 -19.15 11.10 23.46
N CYS A 34 -19.84 11.27 22.33
CA CYS A 34 -20.76 12.40 22.16
C CYS A 34 -22.02 12.19 23.02
N ALA A 35 -22.76 13.27 23.28
CA ALA A 35 -23.99 13.22 24.08
C ALA A 35 -25.01 12.19 23.57
N LYS A 36 -25.11 12.00 22.25
CA LYS A 36 -26.04 11.04 21.62
C LYS A 36 -25.62 9.59 21.85
N CYS A 37 -24.33 9.28 21.77
CA CYS A 37 -23.82 7.92 21.88
C CYS A 37 -23.55 7.47 23.32
N ARG A 38 -23.64 8.40 24.30
CA ARG A 38 -23.35 8.12 25.71
C ARG A 38 -24.23 7.02 26.32
N ALA A 39 -25.50 6.94 25.90
CA ALA A 39 -26.43 5.90 26.37
C ALA A 39 -26.07 4.48 25.88
N HIS A 40 -25.25 4.38 24.83
CA HIS A 40 -24.81 3.11 24.25
C HIS A 40 -23.39 2.72 24.69
N ALA A 41 -22.71 3.57 25.48
CA ALA A 41 -21.41 3.24 26.01
C ALA A 41 -21.55 2.09 27.02
N PRO A 42 -20.66 1.08 26.98
CA PRO A 42 -20.70 -0.01 27.96
C PRO A 42 -20.57 0.59 29.37
N ALA A 43 -21.51 0.24 30.26
CA ALA A 43 -21.50 0.71 31.64
C ALA A 43 -20.21 0.25 32.32
N VAL A 44 -19.22 1.13 32.42
CA VAL A 44 -18.00 0.87 33.18
C VAL A 44 -18.41 0.86 34.65
N ALA A 45 -18.30 -0.30 35.29
CA ALA A 45 -18.52 -0.43 36.72
C ALA A 45 -17.68 0.62 37.46
N ALA A 46 -18.32 1.37 38.36
CA ALA A 46 -17.63 2.35 39.18
C ALA A 46 -16.45 1.68 39.89
N ALA A 47 -15.23 2.17 39.64
CA ALA A 47 -14.05 1.70 40.36
C ALA A 47 -14.29 1.93 41.87
N PRO A 48 -13.96 0.96 42.74
CA PRO A 48 -14.10 1.14 44.17
C PRO A 48 -13.25 2.32 44.62
N GLY A 49 -13.90 3.30 45.25
CA GLY A 49 -13.30 4.56 45.65
C GLY A 49 -12.15 4.36 46.63
N ASN A 50 -10.92 4.57 46.16
CA ASN A 50 -9.79 4.79 47.04
C ASN A 50 -9.69 6.29 47.34
N GLY A 51 -10.27 6.69 48.47
CA GLY A 51 -10.07 8.00 49.03
C GLY A 51 -8.60 8.22 49.37
N ARG A 52 -7.97 9.23 48.75
CA ARG A 52 -6.87 9.94 49.41
C ARG A 52 -6.80 11.39 48.98
N LYS A 53 -6.55 12.22 50.00
CA LYS A 53 -6.72 13.66 50.09
C LYS A 53 -5.88 14.45 49.08
N ARG A 54 -6.48 15.57 48.65
CA ARG A 54 -5.86 16.73 47.99
C ARG A 54 -4.53 17.14 48.64
N THR A 55 -3.53 17.41 47.81
CA THR A 55 -2.53 18.47 48.03
C THR A 55 -2.13 19.03 46.67
N GLY A 56 -2.37 20.31 46.46
CA GLY A 56 -1.95 21.02 45.26
C GLY A 56 -0.45 21.26 45.23
N SER A 57 0.10 21.29 44.03
CA SER A 57 1.35 21.98 43.74
C SER A 57 1.38 22.37 42.27
N THR A 58 1.33 23.68 42.04
CA THR A 58 1.90 24.37 40.88
C THR A 58 3.22 23.74 40.47
N GLY A 59 3.30 23.23 39.24
CA GLY A 59 4.49 22.55 38.73
C GLY A 59 4.59 22.70 37.22
N THR A 60 5.16 23.81 36.79
CA THR A 60 5.65 24.08 35.44
C THR A 60 6.57 22.93 35.00
N PHE A 61 6.22 22.21 33.92
CA PHE A 61 7.16 21.27 33.29
C PHE A 61 8.06 22.02 32.29
N PRO A 62 9.40 21.85 32.35
CA PRO A 62 10.35 22.59 31.54
C PRO A 62 10.47 21.99 30.13
N ALA A 63 10.49 22.85 29.11
CA ALA A 63 10.83 22.46 27.75
C ALA A 63 12.32 22.05 27.68
N ILE A 64 12.56 20.78 27.38
CA ILE A 64 13.88 20.24 27.02
C ILE A 64 14.29 20.89 25.69
N ARG A 65 15.39 21.65 25.70
CA ARG A 65 16.03 22.19 24.49
C ARG A 65 16.78 21.06 23.77
N PRO A 66 16.53 20.82 22.47
CA PRO A 66 17.49 20.08 21.66
C PRO A 66 18.76 20.91 21.45
N VAL A 67 19.90 20.27 21.71
CA VAL A 67 21.25 20.75 21.48
C VAL A 67 21.45 20.97 19.97
N GLY A 68 21.87 22.17 19.55
CA GLY A 68 22.29 22.46 18.17
C GLY A 68 21.71 23.71 17.49
N ALA A 69 20.87 24.51 18.15
CA ALA A 69 20.40 25.78 17.57
C ALA A 69 21.33 26.96 17.94
N PRO A 70 21.90 27.70 16.98
CA PRO A 70 22.73 28.88 17.26
C PRO A 70 21.91 30.04 17.86
N HIS A 71 22.52 30.76 18.81
CA HIS A 71 21.94 31.91 19.50
C HIS A 71 21.69 33.11 18.57
N PRO A 72 20.62 33.92 18.78
CA PRO A 72 20.50 35.23 18.18
C PRO A 72 21.39 36.22 18.94
N GLY A 73 22.56 36.49 18.39
CA GLY A 73 23.44 37.59 18.81
C GLY A 73 23.03 38.90 18.15
N THR A 74 22.78 39.91 18.98
CA THR A 74 22.61 41.32 18.62
C THR A 74 23.85 41.87 17.90
N GLY A 75 23.74 42.16 16.61
CA GLY A 75 24.78 42.82 15.80
C GLY A 75 24.25 44.09 15.16
N ARG A 76 24.80 45.24 15.58
CA ARG A 76 24.47 46.59 15.12
C ARG A 76 24.88 46.83 13.66
N LEU A 77 24.13 47.69 13.00
CA LEU A 77 24.41 48.33 11.71
C LEU A 77 25.82 48.97 11.68
N PRO A 78 26.61 48.82 10.60
CA PRO A 78 27.70 49.73 10.32
C PRO A 78 27.19 50.98 9.60
N ASN A 79 27.34 52.12 10.28
CA ASN A 79 27.45 53.45 9.68
C ASN A 79 28.60 53.47 8.67
N VAL A 80 28.39 54.08 7.49
CA VAL A 80 29.48 54.58 6.66
C VAL A 80 29.16 56.01 6.22
N GLY A 81 29.81 56.94 6.92
CA GLY A 81 30.43 58.17 6.40
C GLY A 81 29.67 59.03 5.38
N SER A 82 29.11 60.13 5.88
CA SER A 82 28.82 61.36 5.15
C SER A 82 30.10 62.17 4.81
N GLY A 83 30.39 62.33 3.51
CA GLY A 83 31.07 63.47 2.80
C GLY A 83 32.49 63.90 3.22
N PRO A 84 33.14 64.89 2.52
CA PRO A 84 32.75 65.66 1.33
C PRO A 84 33.88 65.88 0.25
N GLN A 85 33.56 66.70 -0.77
CA GLN A 85 34.42 67.52 -1.65
C GLN A 85 34.88 67.02 -3.06
N ARG A 86 34.36 67.76 -4.07
CA ARG A 86 34.86 68.04 -5.44
C ARG A 86 36.29 68.67 -5.44
N PRO A 87 36.94 68.99 -6.58
CA PRO A 87 36.76 68.60 -8.01
C PRO A 87 38.09 68.23 -8.74
N ALA A 88 38.02 67.68 -9.96
CA ALA A 88 39.01 67.92 -11.02
C ALA A 88 38.39 67.54 -12.38
N GLY A 89 38.55 68.41 -13.38
CA GLY A 89 37.92 68.31 -14.70
C GLY A 89 38.69 67.43 -15.71
N PRO A 90 38.67 67.77 -17.00
CA PRO A 90 38.02 66.93 -18.02
C PRO A 90 38.95 66.54 -19.19
N ALA A 91 38.54 65.59 -20.02
CA ALA A 91 39.10 65.43 -21.38
C ALA A 91 38.10 64.77 -22.36
N THR A 92 37.67 65.60 -23.33
CA THR A 92 37.62 65.38 -24.80
C THR A 92 36.88 64.14 -25.34
N THR A 93 35.94 64.27 -26.30
CA THR A 93 36.18 64.58 -27.74
C THR A 93 34.84 65.00 -28.36
N ARG A 94 34.60 66.23 -28.84
CA ARG A 94 34.94 66.90 -30.13
C ARG A 94 34.22 66.38 -31.39
N LEU A 95 33.40 67.25 -31.99
CA LEU A 95 33.15 67.51 -33.43
C LEU A 95 32.30 68.82 -33.48
N SER A 96 32.93 69.99 -33.67
CA SER A 96 33.11 70.76 -34.94
C SER A 96 31.84 71.53 -35.37
N HIS A 97 31.81 72.85 -35.13
CA HIS A 97 32.13 73.97 -36.05
C HIS A 97 30.93 74.45 -36.88
N LEU A 98 30.50 75.68 -36.60
CA LEU A 98 30.22 76.69 -37.61
C LEU A 98 30.33 78.08 -36.97
N ASP A 99 31.39 78.77 -37.39
CA ASP A 99 31.74 80.17 -37.14
C ASP A 99 30.74 81.12 -37.81
N VAL A 100 30.58 82.35 -37.28
CA VAL A 100 30.63 83.59 -38.08
C VAL A 100 31.04 84.75 -37.16
N ASP A 101 31.99 85.53 -37.67
CA ASP A 101 32.76 86.61 -37.07
C ASP A 101 32.00 87.88 -36.65
N GLU A 102 32.61 88.48 -35.64
CA GLU A 102 32.84 89.89 -35.37
C GLU A 102 32.70 90.88 -36.55
N ILE A 103 31.84 91.89 -36.38
CA ILE A 103 32.07 93.24 -36.95
C ILE A 103 31.79 94.28 -35.87
N SER A 104 32.88 94.88 -35.39
CA SER A 104 32.91 96.19 -34.73
C SER A 104 32.65 97.29 -35.77
N GLY A 105 31.78 98.26 -35.43
CA GLY A 105 31.59 99.48 -36.22
C GLY A 105 30.81 100.54 -35.45
N GLU A 106 31.51 101.43 -34.75
CA GLU A 106 30.95 102.73 -34.37
C GLU A 106 30.82 103.62 -35.61
N ALA A 107 29.63 104.17 -35.88
CA ALA A 107 29.41 105.61 -36.08
C ALA A 107 27.97 105.95 -36.51
N LYS A 108 27.28 106.69 -35.62
CA LYS A 108 26.32 107.78 -35.85
C LYS A 108 25.25 107.60 -36.95
N SER A 109 24.01 107.39 -36.53
CA SER A 109 22.87 108.02 -37.22
C SER A 109 21.78 108.42 -36.21
N LYS A 110 21.06 109.47 -36.58
CA LYS A 110 20.25 110.33 -35.73
C LYS A 110 18.84 109.76 -35.50
N THR A 111 18.32 110.01 -34.30
CA THR A 111 16.89 110.18 -33.93
C THR A 111 15.96 108.95 -33.89
N PRO A 112 14.95 108.94 -32.98
CA PRO A 112 14.63 107.80 -32.12
C PRO A 112 13.13 107.39 -32.20
N LEU A 113 12.68 106.53 -31.26
CA LEU A 113 11.28 106.39 -30.77
C LEU A 113 10.37 105.22 -31.22
N ILE A 114 10.87 104.11 -31.78
CA ILE A 114 10.00 102.90 -31.96
C ILE A 114 10.65 101.57 -31.49
N ALA A 115 11.98 101.49 -31.39
CA ALA A 115 12.65 100.23 -31.04
C ALA A 115 12.57 99.83 -29.54
N GLY A 116 12.34 100.78 -28.62
CA GLY A 116 12.30 100.49 -27.17
C GLY A 116 11.02 99.82 -26.68
N ALA A 117 9.88 100.09 -27.32
CA ALA A 117 8.59 99.50 -26.93
C ALA A 117 8.42 98.07 -27.44
N VAL A 118 8.94 97.75 -28.63
CA VAL A 118 8.82 96.41 -29.23
C VAL A 118 9.73 95.41 -28.53
N ALA A 119 10.95 95.79 -28.12
CA ALA A 119 11.84 94.93 -27.35
C ALA A 119 11.31 94.61 -25.93
N GLY A 120 10.65 95.58 -25.27
CA GLY A 120 10.01 95.38 -23.97
C GLY A 120 8.78 94.46 -24.04
N ILE A 121 7.95 94.60 -25.07
CA ILE A 121 6.75 93.75 -25.26
C ILE A 121 7.14 92.32 -25.63
N VAL A 122 8.15 92.12 -26.49
CA VAL A 122 8.66 90.77 -26.83
C VAL A 122 9.29 90.07 -25.63
N LEU A 123 10.03 90.80 -24.78
CA LEU A 123 10.62 90.25 -23.56
C LEU A 123 9.54 89.88 -22.52
N ILE A 124 8.52 90.73 -22.32
CA ILE A 124 7.40 90.44 -21.41
C ILE A 124 6.54 89.27 -21.92
N ALA A 125 6.30 89.18 -23.24
CA ALA A 125 5.59 88.06 -23.85
C ALA A 125 6.38 86.73 -23.72
N ALA A 126 7.71 86.76 -23.88
CA ALA A 126 8.56 85.59 -23.70
C ALA A 126 8.61 85.13 -22.22
N ILE A 127 8.71 86.05 -21.26
CA ILE A 127 8.65 85.72 -19.83
C ILE A 127 7.28 85.16 -19.44
N ALA A 128 6.19 85.73 -19.98
CA ALA A 128 4.84 85.21 -19.76
C ALA A 128 4.66 83.80 -20.36
N LEU A 129 5.19 83.54 -21.57
CA LEU A 129 5.19 82.21 -22.20
C LEU A 129 6.02 81.19 -21.41
N PHE A 130 7.23 81.56 -20.94
CA PHE A 130 8.05 80.71 -20.08
C PHE A 130 7.40 80.45 -18.71
N ALA A 131 6.74 81.44 -18.12
CA ALA A 131 5.98 81.27 -16.87
C ALA A 131 4.78 80.34 -17.08
N MET A 132 4.03 80.48 -18.18
CA MET A 132 2.93 79.58 -18.54
C MET A 132 3.40 78.15 -18.83
N GLN A 133 4.55 77.99 -19.49
CA GLN A 133 5.15 76.68 -19.79
C GLN A 133 5.70 76.02 -18.52
N SER A 134 6.36 76.76 -17.63
CA SER A 134 6.81 76.24 -16.33
C SER A 134 5.64 75.86 -15.39
N ALA A 135 4.53 76.60 -15.44
CA ALA A 135 3.31 76.26 -14.71
C ALA A 135 2.61 75.03 -15.28
N ALA A 136 2.64 74.84 -16.61
CA ALA A 136 2.17 73.63 -17.27
C ALA A 136 3.05 72.42 -16.93
N ASP A 137 4.38 72.57 -16.97
CA ASP A 137 5.34 71.52 -16.62
C ASP A 137 5.23 71.11 -15.13
N ASN A 138 5.02 72.07 -14.23
CA ASN A 138 4.79 71.77 -12.81
C ASN A 138 3.46 71.02 -12.59
N LYS A 139 2.39 71.34 -13.33
CA LYS A 139 1.13 70.58 -13.28
C LYS A 139 1.30 69.17 -13.84
N VAL A 140 2.07 69.00 -14.91
CA VAL A 140 2.38 67.68 -15.49
C VAL A 140 3.20 66.83 -14.52
N LYS A 141 4.25 67.40 -13.89
CA LYS A 141 5.06 66.70 -12.88
C LYS A 141 4.25 66.33 -11.63
N ALA A 142 3.40 67.21 -11.14
CA ALA A 142 2.52 66.92 -10.00
C ALA A 142 1.50 65.82 -10.32
N ALA A 143 0.94 65.82 -11.54
CA ALA A 143 0.04 64.77 -12.01
C ALA A 143 0.77 63.43 -12.20
N GLU A 144 2.02 63.44 -12.68
CA GLU A 144 2.85 62.26 -12.82
C GLU A 144 3.24 61.66 -11.47
N GLN A 145 3.63 62.50 -10.50
CA GLN A 145 3.93 62.05 -9.14
C GLN A 145 2.71 61.43 -8.46
N LYS A 146 1.55 62.08 -8.57
CA LYS A 146 0.29 61.53 -8.06
C LYS A 146 -0.04 60.17 -8.67
N ARG A 147 0.16 59.99 -9.99
CA ARG A 147 0.00 58.68 -10.66
C ARG A 147 0.94 57.61 -10.10
N LYS A 148 2.20 57.96 -9.79
CA LYS A 148 3.17 57.03 -9.18
C LYS A 148 2.76 56.65 -7.76
N ASP A 149 2.29 57.59 -6.97
CA ASP A 149 1.82 57.35 -5.59
C ASP A 149 0.54 56.49 -5.59
N ASP A 150 -0.42 56.76 -6.48
CA ASP A 150 -1.63 55.96 -6.66
C ASP A 150 -1.31 54.53 -7.13
N ALA A 151 -0.33 54.36 -8.03
CA ALA A 151 0.14 53.05 -8.48
C ALA A 151 0.82 52.26 -7.35
N LYS A 152 1.66 52.92 -6.55
CA LYS A 152 2.32 52.30 -5.39
C LYS A 152 1.30 51.87 -4.33
N ALA A 153 0.35 52.73 -3.98
CA ALA A 153 -0.70 52.41 -3.01
C ALA A 153 -1.57 51.23 -3.47
N ALA A 154 -1.95 51.19 -4.75
CA ALA A 154 -2.70 50.08 -5.33
C ALA A 154 -1.91 48.76 -5.31
N PHE A 155 -0.61 48.81 -5.61
CA PHE A 155 0.26 47.63 -5.55
C PHE A 155 0.47 47.15 -4.11
N GLU A 156 0.69 48.04 -3.15
CA GLU A 156 0.82 47.70 -1.73
C GLU A 156 -0.44 47.04 -1.16
N GLN A 157 -1.63 47.45 -1.61
CA GLN A 157 -2.89 46.78 -1.27
C GLN A 157 -2.91 45.32 -1.73
N VAL A 158 -2.47 45.04 -2.97
CA VAL A 158 -2.37 43.67 -3.50
C VAL A 158 -1.40 42.83 -2.68
N VAL A 159 -0.23 43.38 -2.34
CA VAL A 159 0.78 42.69 -1.54
C VAL A 159 0.25 42.40 -0.14
N ASN A 160 -0.36 43.38 0.52
CA ASN A 160 -0.92 43.21 1.87
C ASN A 160 -2.03 42.16 1.86
N TYR A 161 -2.95 42.23 0.90
CA TYR A 161 -4.02 41.25 0.76
C TYR A 161 -3.48 39.83 0.57
N SER A 162 -2.46 39.65 -0.28
CA SER A 162 -1.82 38.33 -0.48
C SER A 162 -1.18 37.75 0.80
N ARG A 163 -0.79 38.60 1.75
CA ARG A 163 -0.22 38.19 3.04
C ARG A 163 -1.30 37.90 4.08
N GLU A 164 -2.36 38.70 4.09
CA GLU A 164 -3.46 38.57 5.05
C GLU A 164 -4.42 37.44 4.68
N GLN A 165 -4.62 37.18 3.38
CA GLN A 165 -5.52 36.16 2.84
C GLN A 165 -4.77 35.25 1.86
N PRO A 166 -3.83 34.42 2.33
CA PRO A 166 -2.98 33.61 1.45
C PRO A 166 -3.74 32.52 0.68
N ASP A 167 -4.96 32.18 1.10
CA ASP A 167 -5.80 31.14 0.48
C ASP A 167 -6.97 31.72 -0.36
N ASP A 168 -7.15 33.05 -0.41
CA ASP A 168 -8.23 33.69 -1.20
C ASP A 168 -7.71 34.13 -2.59
N ALA A 169 -7.50 33.14 -3.45
CA ALA A 169 -7.01 33.38 -4.81
C ALA A 169 -8.00 34.21 -5.66
N GLU A 170 -9.31 34.06 -5.45
CA GLU A 170 -10.32 34.76 -6.24
C GLU A 170 -10.43 36.23 -5.83
N GLY A 171 -10.38 36.52 -4.53
CA GLY A 171 -10.31 37.88 -4.01
C GLY A 171 -9.03 38.59 -4.45
N LEU A 172 -7.89 37.89 -4.44
CA LEU A 172 -6.61 38.43 -4.91
C LEU A 172 -6.65 38.77 -6.40
N LEU A 173 -7.24 37.93 -7.25
CA LEU A 173 -7.42 38.20 -8.68
C LEU A 173 -8.29 39.43 -8.93
N LYS A 174 -9.42 39.57 -8.22
CA LYS A 174 -10.30 40.76 -8.32
C LYS A 174 -9.57 42.05 -7.92
N LEU A 175 -8.75 41.98 -6.87
CA LEU A 175 -7.96 43.11 -6.41
C LEU A 175 -6.87 43.49 -7.43
N ILE A 176 -6.21 42.50 -8.04
CA ILE A 176 -5.24 42.69 -9.11
C ILE A 176 -5.88 43.35 -10.34
N GLU A 177 -7.07 42.90 -10.76
CA GLU A 177 -7.81 43.51 -11.87
C GLU A 177 -8.16 44.99 -11.60
N THR A 178 -8.50 45.31 -10.35
CA THR A 178 -8.78 46.69 -9.91
C THR A 178 -7.52 47.56 -9.85
N ALA A 179 -6.36 46.98 -9.52
CA ALA A 179 -5.07 47.66 -9.47
C ALA A 179 -4.40 47.83 -10.84
N ALA A 180 -4.67 46.92 -11.79
CA ALA A 180 -4.09 46.90 -13.13
C ALA A 180 -4.14 48.24 -13.89
N PRO A 181 -5.28 48.98 -13.95
CA PRO A 181 -5.32 50.25 -14.65
C PRO A 181 -4.48 51.35 -13.98
N LYS A 182 -4.33 51.32 -12.64
CA LYS A 182 -3.52 52.29 -11.88
C LYS A 182 -2.03 52.03 -12.03
N CYS A 183 -1.63 50.77 -12.14
CA CYS A 183 -0.25 50.37 -12.32
C CYS A 183 0.23 50.40 -13.79
N LYS A 184 -0.65 50.69 -14.75
CA LYS A 184 -0.33 50.72 -16.18
C LYS A 184 0.76 51.77 -16.46
N ASN A 185 1.81 51.37 -17.16
CA ASN A 185 2.99 52.20 -17.46
C ASN A 185 3.80 52.64 -16.22
N SER A 186 3.69 51.91 -15.10
CA SER A 186 4.55 52.08 -13.92
C SER A 186 5.54 50.91 -13.77
N GLU A 187 6.53 51.08 -12.89
CA GLU A 187 7.46 50.02 -12.48
C GLU A 187 6.77 48.79 -11.85
N TYR A 188 5.52 48.95 -11.37
CA TYR A 188 4.75 47.89 -10.72
C TYR A 188 3.99 47.01 -11.71
N SER A 189 3.90 47.37 -12.98
CA SER A 189 3.15 46.62 -13.99
C SER A 189 3.63 45.17 -14.18
N GLY A 190 4.95 44.96 -14.29
CA GLY A 190 5.54 43.61 -14.38
C GLY A 190 5.41 42.80 -13.08
N LYS A 191 5.52 43.46 -11.92
CA LYS A 191 5.33 42.80 -10.62
C LYS A 191 3.89 42.33 -10.44
N LEU A 192 2.93 43.18 -10.81
CA LEU A 192 1.51 42.86 -10.74
C LEU A 192 1.14 41.68 -11.66
N ALA A 193 1.77 41.58 -12.84
CA ALA A 193 1.60 40.42 -13.73
C ALA A 193 2.09 39.12 -13.09
N ALA A 194 3.24 39.13 -12.40
CA ALA A 194 3.72 37.96 -11.67
C ALA A 194 2.76 37.52 -10.55
N TYR A 195 2.23 38.48 -9.76
CA TYR A 195 1.21 38.20 -8.76
C TYR A 195 -0.08 37.62 -9.36
N ARG A 196 -0.45 38.05 -10.58
CA ARG A 196 -1.60 37.49 -11.29
C ARG A 196 -1.36 36.03 -11.66
N ASP A 197 -0.21 35.72 -12.23
CA ASP A 197 0.15 34.35 -12.62
C ASP A 197 0.21 33.43 -11.40
N ASP A 198 0.75 33.91 -10.28
CA ASP A 198 0.77 33.18 -9.02
C ASP A 198 -0.63 32.97 -8.43
N ALA A 199 -1.51 33.97 -8.52
CA ALA A 199 -2.90 33.85 -8.08
C ALA A 199 -3.71 32.88 -8.95
N ILE A 200 -3.47 32.83 -10.27
CA ILE A 200 -4.08 31.84 -11.17
C ILE A 200 -3.63 30.42 -10.78
N LYS A 201 -2.32 30.20 -10.61
CA LYS A 201 -1.79 28.89 -10.16
C LYS A 201 -2.33 28.49 -8.80
N LEU A 202 -2.46 29.44 -7.87
CA LEU A 202 -3.04 29.19 -6.55
C LEU A 202 -4.50 28.76 -6.68
N LYS A 203 -5.31 29.46 -7.49
CA LYS A 203 -6.70 29.08 -7.76
C LYS A 203 -6.82 27.67 -8.30
N GLU A 204 -6.02 27.31 -9.32
CA GLU A 204 -5.99 25.96 -9.89
C GLU A 204 -5.64 24.90 -8.83
N ARG A 205 -4.65 25.16 -7.98
CA ARG A 205 -4.28 24.26 -6.88
C ARG A 205 -5.41 24.08 -5.87
N LEU A 206 -6.10 25.15 -5.49
CA LEU A 206 -7.23 25.10 -4.57
C LEU A 206 -8.42 24.34 -5.16
N GLU A 207 -8.72 24.52 -6.45
CA GLU A 207 -9.77 23.75 -7.14
C GLU A 207 -9.45 22.25 -7.21
N ILE A 208 -8.19 21.90 -7.51
CA ILE A 208 -7.73 20.50 -7.48
C ILE A 208 -7.87 19.92 -6.07
N ARG A 209 -7.46 20.67 -5.04
CA ARG A 209 -7.57 20.25 -3.64
C ARG A 209 -9.03 20.07 -3.19
N ALA A 210 -9.93 20.95 -3.64
CA ALA A 210 -11.36 20.85 -3.38
C ALA A 210 -11.94 19.56 -3.97
N LYS A 211 -11.67 19.26 -5.24
CA LYS A 211 -12.10 18.01 -5.90
C LYS A 211 -11.56 16.75 -5.20
N ARG A 212 -10.30 16.79 -4.74
CA ARG A 212 -9.71 15.68 -3.96
C ARG A 212 -10.40 15.51 -2.62
N SER A 213 -10.74 16.60 -1.95
CA SER A 213 -11.48 16.59 -0.68
C SER A 213 -12.89 16.02 -0.86
N GLU A 214 -13.59 16.39 -1.94
CA GLU A 214 -14.90 15.80 -2.29
C GLU A 214 -14.80 14.29 -2.53
N ARG A 215 -13.75 13.84 -3.23
CA ARG A 215 -13.52 12.40 -3.44
C ARG A 215 -13.26 11.67 -2.13
N LEU A 216 -12.49 12.25 -1.20
CA LEU A 216 -12.28 11.69 0.13
C LEU A 216 -13.59 11.58 0.92
N GLU A 217 -14.45 12.59 0.85
CA GLU A 217 -15.76 12.57 1.51
C GLU A 217 -16.70 11.53 0.89
N SER A 218 -16.63 11.33 -0.44
CA SER A 218 -17.33 10.23 -1.11
C SER A 218 -16.85 8.86 -0.62
N LEU A 219 -15.53 8.66 -0.51
CA LEU A 219 -14.94 7.45 0.06
C LEU A 219 -15.40 7.22 1.50
N ARG A 220 -15.52 8.27 2.31
CA ARG A 220 -16.03 8.19 3.69
C ARG A 220 -17.47 7.70 3.73
N LYS A 221 -18.35 8.20 2.86
CA LYS A 221 -19.75 7.74 2.78
C LYS A 221 -19.86 6.28 2.39
N MET A 222 -18.93 5.77 1.59
CA MET A 222 -18.89 4.35 1.20
C MET A 222 -18.47 3.41 2.33
N LEU A 223 -18.01 3.90 3.49
CA LEU A 223 -17.80 3.04 4.68
C LEU A 223 -19.09 2.38 5.18
N GLY A 224 -20.26 2.85 4.75
CA GLY A 224 -21.55 2.19 5.00
C GLY A 224 -21.84 0.97 4.11
N ALA A 225 -21.02 0.71 3.09
CA ALA A 225 -21.26 -0.37 2.13
C ALA A 225 -21.07 -1.77 2.76
N LYS A 226 -21.75 -2.76 2.17
CA LYS A 226 -21.60 -4.17 2.57
C LYS A 226 -20.21 -4.73 2.23
N ASP A 227 -19.66 -4.35 1.07
CA ASP A 227 -18.32 -4.76 0.67
C ASP A 227 -17.29 -3.67 0.99
N LEU A 228 -16.62 -3.83 2.12
CA LEU A 228 -15.56 -2.92 2.57
C LEU A 228 -14.23 -3.19 1.85
N THR A 229 -14.06 -4.29 1.12
CA THR A 229 -12.79 -4.64 0.47
C THR A 229 -12.48 -3.66 -0.64
N GLN A 230 -13.44 -3.42 -1.54
CA GLN A 230 -13.30 -2.46 -2.63
C GLN A 230 -13.08 -1.03 -2.09
N VAL A 231 -13.78 -0.67 -1.02
CA VAL A 231 -13.65 0.64 -0.38
C VAL A 231 -12.24 0.85 0.18
N ILE A 232 -11.67 -0.14 0.87
CA ILE A 232 -10.29 -0.09 1.37
C ILE A 232 -9.30 0.11 0.22
N THR A 233 -9.44 -0.67 -0.86
CA THR A 233 -8.57 -0.53 -2.05
C THR A 233 -8.64 0.87 -2.64
N SER A 234 -9.84 1.43 -2.81
CA SER A 234 -10.01 2.79 -3.34
C SER A 234 -9.44 3.87 -2.41
N ILE A 235 -9.50 3.69 -1.09
CA ILE A 235 -8.88 4.61 -0.13
C ILE A 235 -7.35 4.51 -0.20
N ASP A 236 -6.79 3.30 -0.33
CA ASP A 236 -5.34 3.10 -0.43
C ASP A 236 -4.78 3.71 -1.73
N GLU A 237 -5.49 3.56 -2.85
CA GLU A 237 -5.14 4.20 -4.12
C GLU A 237 -5.19 5.73 -4.01
N PHE A 238 -6.27 6.27 -3.42
CA PHE A 238 -6.38 7.71 -3.17
C PHE A 238 -5.24 8.22 -2.26
N THR A 239 -4.88 7.44 -1.23
CA THR A 239 -3.77 7.79 -0.33
C THR A 239 -2.45 7.92 -1.09
N LYS A 240 -2.12 6.95 -1.95
CA LYS A 240 -0.91 6.98 -2.78
C LYS A 240 -0.91 8.16 -3.75
N GLU A 241 -2.07 8.49 -4.32
CA GLU A 241 -2.23 9.65 -5.19
C GLU A 241 -1.93 10.95 -4.42
N MET A 242 -2.43 11.09 -3.19
CA MET A 242 -2.18 12.29 -2.36
C MET A 242 -0.73 12.40 -1.94
N GLU A 243 -0.09 11.28 -1.57
CA GLU A 243 1.35 11.24 -1.25
C GLU A 243 2.21 11.65 -2.44
N THR A 244 1.89 11.14 -3.63
CA THR A 244 2.60 11.49 -4.88
C THR A 244 2.40 12.97 -5.23
N ALA A 245 1.22 13.51 -4.94
CA ALA A 245 0.91 14.92 -5.14
C ALA A 245 1.48 15.87 -4.07
N GLY A 246 2.11 15.33 -3.01
CA GLY A 246 2.64 16.11 -1.89
C GLY A 246 1.56 16.68 -0.95
N ASP A 247 0.31 16.22 -1.04
CA ASP A 247 -0.79 16.66 -0.17
C ASP A 247 -0.81 15.81 1.11
N THR A 248 0.05 16.19 2.07
CA THR A 248 0.27 15.44 3.31
C THR A 248 -0.96 15.42 4.22
N GLU A 249 -1.80 16.45 4.17
CA GLU A 249 -3.01 16.54 4.98
C GLU A 249 -4.07 15.55 4.48
N LEU A 250 -4.39 15.57 3.18
CA LEU A 250 -5.34 14.62 2.61
C LEU A 250 -4.84 13.17 2.69
N ALA A 251 -3.53 12.94 2.50
CA ALA A 251 -2.92 11.63 2.69
C ALA A 251 -3.04 11.13 4.14
N SER A 252 -2.89 12.02 5.14
CA SER A 252 -3.08 11.66 6.55
C SER A 252 -4.54 11.31 6.86
N GLN A 253 -5.47 12.13 6.37
CA GLN A 253 -6.91 11.87 6.54
C GLN A 253 -7.33 10.56 5.87
N SER A 254 -6.84 10.26 4.67
CA SER A 254 -7.14 9.01 3.97
C SER A 254 -6.55 7.79 4.67
N LYS A 255 -5.34 7.87 5.23
CA LYS A 255 -4.77 6.80 6.07
C LYS A 255 -5.64 6.48 7.29
N SER A 256 -6.13 7.53 7.97
CA SER A 256 -7.04 7.37 9.11
C SER A 256 -8.37 6.72 8.69
N LEU A 257 -8.90 7.11 7.53
CA LEU A 257 -10.08 6.50 6.94
C LEU A 257 -9.87 5.02 6.60
N ALA A 258 -8.73 4.68 5.99
CA ALA A 258 -8.36 3.30 5.65
C ALA A 258 -8.25 2.43 6.90
N LYS A 259 -7.67 2.96 7.98
CA LYS A 259 -7.63 2.28 9.29
C LYS A 259 -9.05 1.98 9.78
N THR A 260 -9.93 2.97 9.78
CA THR A 260 -11.34 2.82 10.20
C THR A 260 -12.08 1.77 9.35
N ALA A 261 -11.86 1.78 8.03
CA ALA A 261 -12.46 0.80 7.11
C ALA A 261 -12.01 -0.64 7.42
N ARG A 262 -10.72 -0.83 7.67
CA ARG A 262 -10.15 -2.14 8.04
C ARG A 262 -10.69 -2.63 9.38
N GLU A 263 -10.75 -1.77 10.40
CA GLU A 263 -11.32 -2.13 11.70
C GLU A 263 -12.79 -2.56 11.57
N LYS A 264 -13.59 -1.81 10.80
CA LYS A 264 -14.98 -2.18 10.54
C LYS A 264 -15.12 -3.51 9.80
N ARG A 265 -14.24 -3.80 8.85
CA ARG A 265 -14.22 -5.10 8.14
C ARG A 265 -13.93 -6.25 9.10
N VAL A 266 -12.98 -6.08 10.01
CA VAL A 266 -12.67 -7.08 11.05
C VAL A 266 -13.88 -7.34 11.94
N LEU A 267 -14.56 -6.29 12.41
CA LEU A 267 -15.76 -6.42 13.24
C LEU A 267 -16.89 -7.16 12.50
N ASN A 268 -17.16 -6.84 11.23
CA ASN A 268 -18.13 -7.56 10.42
C ASN A 268 -17.78 -9.04 10.29
N ALA A 269 -16.51 -9.37 10.03
CA ALA A 269 -16.06 -10.75 9.92
C ALA A 269 -16.20 -11.53 11.26
N ILE A 270 -15.94 -10.86 12.39
CA ILE A 270 -16.19 -11.42 13.73
C ILE A 270 -17.68 -11.74 13.91
N ASP A 271 -18.58 -10.82 13.56
CA ASP A 271 -20.02 -11.02 13.70
C ASP A 271 -20.54 -12.13 12.79
N GLU A 272 -20.04 -12.21 11.55
CA GLU A 272 -20.32 -13.31 10.63
C GLU A 272 -19.84 -14.67 11.15
N ALA A 273 -18.64 -14.73 11.73
CA ALA A 273 -18.10 -15.95 12.34
C ALA A 273 -18.93 -16.39 13.56
N LYS A 274 -19.31 -15.44 14.44
CA LYS A 274 -20.20 -15.72 15.58
C LYS A 274 -21.57 -16.23 15.15
N ASN A 275 -22.20 -15.56 14.17
CA ASN A 275 -23.50 -15.98 13.65
C ASN A 275 -23.43 -17.37 13.02
N PHE A 276 -22.33 -17.69 12.33
CA PHE A 276 -22.12 -19.02 11.77
C PHE A 276 -22.04 -20.10 12.85
N GLU A 277 -21.29 -19.87 13.94
CA GLU A 277 -21.21 -20.81 15.07
C GLU A 277 -22.57 -21.11 15.69
N VAL A 278 -23.40 -20.07 15.89
CA VAL A 278 -24.73 -20.22 16.48
C VAL A 278 -25.66 -21.00 15.56
N GLN A 279 -25.57 -20.77 14.24
CA GLN A 279 -26.43 -21.44 13.26
C GLN A 279 -25.97 -22.86 12.91
N ASN A 280 -24.68 -23.18 13.06
CA ASN A 280 -24.09 -24.46 12.65
C ASN A 280 -23.20 -25.03 13.76
N PRO A 281 -23.76 -25.44 14.91
CA PRO A 281 -22.99 -25.85 16.09
C PRO A 281 -22.15 -27.13 15.87
N ASP A 282 -22.48 -27.93 14.86
CA ASP A 282 -21.86 -29.19 14.46
C ASP A 282 -20.74 -29.00 13.41
N LYS A 283 -20.70 -27.85 12.72
CA LYS A 283 -19.70 -27.54 11.67
C LYS A 283 -18.41 -26.96 12.25
N HIS A 284 -17.73 -27.77 13.06
CA HIS A 284 -16.53 -27.34 13.78
C HIS A 284 -15.37 -26.93 12.86
N VAL A 285 -15.20 -27.56 11.70
CA VAL A 285 -14.08 -27.29 10.79
C VAL A 285 -14.25 -25.93 10.12
N GLU A 286 -15.44 -25.66 9.61
CA GLU A 286 -15.80 -24.40 8.96
C GLU A 286 -15.80 -23.23 9.95
N ALA A 287 -16.22 -23.47 11.20
CA ALA A 287 -16.11 -22.48 12.27
C ALA A 287 -14.64 -22.13 12.57
N ILE A 288 -13.77 -23.14 12.68
CA ILE A 288 -12.32 -22.92 12.86
C ILE A 288 -11.74 -22.14 11.68
N GLN A 289 -12.11 -22.49 10.45
CA GLN A 289 -11.62 -21.81 9.25
C GLN A 289 -12.03 -20.32 9.25
N ARG A 290 -13.29 -20.00 9.50
CA ARG A 290 -13.78 -18.61 9.55
C ARG A 290 -13.06 -17.79 10.61
N TRP A 291 -12.85 -18.34 11.81
CA TRP A 291 -12.08 -17.63 12.84
C TRP A 291 -10.59 -17.51 12.52
N THR A 292 -10.03 -18.46 11.77
CA THR A 292 -8.66 -18.35 11.25
C THR A 292 -8.57 -17.22 10.22
N GLU A 293 -9.56 -17.07 9.34
CA GLU A 293 -9.65 -15.94 8.40
C GLU A 293 -9.78 -14.61 9.14
N VAL A 294 -10.62 -14.53 10.18
CA VAL A 294 -10.71 -13.35 11.07
C VAL A 294 -9.35 -13.05 11.71
N GLN A 295 -8.65 -14.07 12.23
CA GLN A 295 -7.33 -13.91 12.83
C GLN A 295 -6.32 -13.31 11.84
N LEU A 296 -6.31 -13.79 10.59
CA LEU A 296 -5.44 -13.27 9.54
C LEU A 296 -5.79 -11.82 9.15
N MET A 297 -7.07 -11.44 9.20
CA MET A 297 -7.47 -10.04 8.94
C MET A 297 -7.06 -9.07 10.07
N CYS A 298 -6.72 -9.58 11.26
CA CYS A 298 -6.34 -8.79 12.42
C CYS A 298 -4.86 -8.39 12.46
N GLU A 299 -4.07 -8.59 11.39
CA GLU A 299 -2.68 -8.13 11.36
C GLU A 299 -2.58 -6.62 11.69
N GLY A 300 -1.92 -6.28 12.81
CA GLY A 300 -1.81 -4.91 13.33
C GLY A 300 -2.89 -4.50 14.34
N TYR A 301 -3.81 -5.39 14.72
CA TYR A 301 -4.83 -5.18 15.76
C TYR A 301 -4.70 -6.22 16.87
N ASP A 302 -3.75 -6.01 17.79
CA ASP A 302 -3.33 -7.01 18.78
C ASP A 302 -4.49 -7.59 19.63
N SER A 303 -5.48 -6.77 19.98
CA SER A 303 -6.61 -7.18 20.81
C SER A 303 -7.59 -8.10 20.07
N TYR A 304 -7.98 -7.77 18.84
CA TYR A 304 -8.87 -8.59 18.01
C TYR A 304 -8.16 -9.86 17.53
N GLY A 305 -6.88 -9.75 17.16
CA GLY A 305 -6.06 -10.89 16.73
C GLY A 305 -5.93 -11.93 17.85
N LYS A 306 -5.70 -11.49 19.09
CA LYS A 306 -5.66 -12.37 20.26
C LYS A 306 -7.01 -13.04 20.51
N GLN A 307 -8.12 -12.30 20.48
CA GLN A 307 -9.45 -12.86 20.65
C GLN A 307 -9.77 -13.94 19.60
N ALA A 308 -9.43 -13.69 18.33
CA ALA A 308 -9.62 -14.65 17.25
C ALA A 308 -8.75 -15.90 17.45
N ALA A 309 -7.48 -15.73 17.84
CA ALA A 309 -6.57 -16.84 18.12
C ALA A 309 -7.04 -17.71 19.30
N ASP A 310 -7.47 -17.07 20.39
CA ASP A 310 -8.02 -17.75 21.57
C ASP A 310 -9.28 -18.53 21.18
N LYS A 311 -10.13 -17.95 20.32
CA LYS A 311 -11.34 -18.62 19.83
C LYS A 311 -11.04 -19.81 18.90
N VAL A 312 -10.06 -19.69 18.00
CA VAL A 312 -9.58 -20.81 17.17
C VAL A 312 -9.07 -21.94 18.07
N LYS A 313 -8.35 -21.62 19.14
CA LYS A 313 -7.87 -22.61 20.12
C LYS A 313 -9.03 -23.31 20.83
N GLU A 314 -9.99 -22.55 21.36
CA GLU A 314 -11.21 -23.09 22.00
C GLU A 314 -11.97 -24.05 21.06
N LEU A 315 -12.17 -23.66 19.80
CA LEU A 315 -12.89 -24.49 18.82
C LEU A 315 -12.12 -25.76 18.46
N LYS A 316 -10.79 -25.71 18.38
CA LYS A 316 -9.95 -26.91 18.17
C LYS A 316 -10.06 -27.87 19.35
N GLU A 317 -10.04 -27.37 20.58
CA GLU A 317 -10.21 -28.18 21.79
C GLU A 317 -11.61 -28.82 21.85
N ARG A 318 -12.66 -28.06 21.53
CA ARG A 318 -14.04 -28.58 21.43
C ARG A 318 -14.17 -29.67 20.36
N ARG A 319 -13.58 -29.44 19.18
CA ARG A 319 -13.55 -30.44 18.10
C ARG A 319 -12.83 -31.72 18.53
N GLU A 320 -11.70 -31.60 19.20
CA GLU A 320 -10.95 -32.76 19.72
C GLU A 320 -11.76 -33.52 20.77
N GLY A 321 -12.45 -32.82 21.67
CA GLY A 321 -13.36 -33.44 22.64
C GLY A 321 -14.47 -34.25 21.95
N ALA A 322 -15.11 -33.68 20.93
CA ALA A 322 -16.14 -34.38 20.16
C ALA A 322 -15.57 -35.58 19.37
N ALA A 323 -14.37 -35.43 18.80
CA ALA A 323 -13.67 -36.51 18.09
C ALA A 323 -13.40 -37.71 19.01
N ARG A 324 -12.95 -37.46 20.24
CA ARG A 324 -12.71 -38.52 21.24
C ARG A 324 -13.97 -39.25 21.63
N VAL A 325 -15.07 -38.54 21.85
CA VAL A 325 -16.37 -39.17 22.17
C VAL A 325 -16.85 -40.02 20.99
N ALA A 326 -16.75 -39.51 19.76
CA ALA A 326 -17.10 -40.26 18.56
C ALA A 326 -16.20 -41.50 18.38
N TRP A 327 -14.90 -41.37 18.68
CA TRP A 327 -13.95 -42.48 18.59
C TRP A 327 -14.29 -43.62 19.53
N GLU A 328 -14.61 -43.34 20.80
CA GLU A 328 -14.99 -44.39 21.76
C GLU A 328 -16.25 -45.16 21.33
N GLN A 329 -17.21 -44.48 20.68
CA GLN A 329 -18.38 -45.13 20.10
C GLN A 329 -18.02 -46.03 18.92
N VAL A 330 -17.17 -45.55 18.01
CA VAL A 330 -16.67 -46.32 16.84
C VAL A 330 -15.87 -47.54 17.31
N LYS A 331 -14.98 -47.36 18.28
CA LYS A 331 -14.16 -48.42 18.87
C LYS A 331 -15.02 -49.54 19.46
N THR A 332 -16.08 -49.19 20.19
CA THR A 332 -17.03 -50.18 20.72
C THR A 332 -17.69 -51.02 19.61
N ARG A 333 -18.03 -50.40 18.46
CA ARG A 333 -18.56 -51.13 17.30
C ARG A 333 -17.51 -52.01 16.64
N ILE A 334 -16.29 -51.50 16.48
CA ILE A 334 -15.15 -52.26 15.94
C ILE A 334 -14.87 -53.49 16.80
N ASP A 335 -14.88 -53.38 18.12
CA ASP A 335 -14.67 -54.52 19.02
C ASP A 335 -15.75 -55.59 18.83
N GLY A 336 -17.00 -55.18 18.59
CA GLY A 336 -18.10 -56.08 18.23
C GLY A 336 -17.87 -56.81 16.90
N LEU A 337 -17.43 -56.08 15.86
CA LEU A 337 -17.13 -56.64 14.54
C LEU A 337 -15.89 -57.56 14.55
N ARG A 338 -14.86 -57.20 15.32
CA ARG A 338 -13.63 -57.97 15.51
C ARG A 338 -13.90 -59.31 16.17
N LYS A 339 -14.77 -59.36 17.19
CA LYS A 339 -15.25 -60.63 17.78
C LYS A 339 -15.96 -61.53 16.77
N GLN A 340 -16.63 -60.95 15.77
CA GLN A 340 -17.28 -61.67 14.67
C GLN A 340 -16.32 -61.99 13.50
N LYS A 341 -15.04 -61.61 13.59
CA LYS A 341 -14.03 -61.73 12.52
C LYS A 341 -14.40 -61.01 11.21
N LYS A 342 -15.23 -59.96 11.30
CA LYS A 342 -15.64 -59.09 10.19
C LYS A 342 -14.63 -57.95 9.97
N TYR A 343 -13.41 -58.33 9.59
CA TYR A 343 -12.28 -57.39 9.49
C TYR A 343 -12.45 -56.32 8.39
N PRO A 344 -13.01 -56.60 7.20
CA PRO A 344 -13.29 -55.56 6.20
C PRO A 344 -14.23 -54.46 6.72
N GLU A 345 -15.25 -54.85 7.48
CA GLU A 345 -16.20 -53.92 8.09
C GLU A 345 -15.56 -53.08 9.20
N CYS A 346 -14.62 -53.66 9.96
CA CYS A 346 -13.81 -52.90 10.91
C CYS A 346 -13.01 -51.80 10.22
N GLN A 347 -12.33 -52.14 9.11
CA GLN A 347 -11.55 -51.17 8.32
C GLN A 347 -12.45 -50.05 7.77
N LYS A 348 -13.67 -50.38 7.34
CA LYS A 348 -14.64 -49.37 6.86
C LYS A 348 -15.08 -48.39 7.95
N GLU A 349 -15.35 -48.88 9.17
CA GLU A 349 -15.69 -48.00 10.31
C GLU A 349 -14.52 -47.08 10.68
N ILE A 350 -13.29 -47.59 10.68
CA ILE A 350 -12.09 -46.79 10.95
C ILE A 350 -11.87 -45.74 9.87
N GLN A 351 -12.01 -46.11 8.60
CA GLN A 351 -11.85 -45.18 7.48
C GLN A 351 -12.91 -44.07 7.55
N THR A 352 -14.18 -44.42 7.80
CA THR A 352 -15.28 -43.45 7.93
C THR A 352 -15.02 -42.46 9.06
N PHE A 353 -14.55 -42.94 10.22
CA PHE A 353 -14.15 -42.07 11.32
C PHE A 353 -12.97 -41.15 10.94
N THR A 354 -11.95 -41.72 10.30
CA THR A 354 -10.73 -40.99 9.88
C THR A 354 -11.07 -39.87 8.90
N ASP A 355 -11.97 -40.11 7.95
CA ASP A 355 -12.42 -39.13 6.99
C ASP A 355 -13.22 -38.00 7.65
N GLN A 356 -14.15 -38.35 8.55
CA GLN A 356 -14.98 -37.37 9.27
C GLN A 356 -14.16 -36.49 10.24
N TRP A 357 -13.15 -37.05 10.90
CA TRP A 357 -12.39 -36.38 11.96
C TRP A 357 -10.95 -36.04 11.55
N LYS A 358 -10.67 -35.98 10.24
CA LYS A 358 -9.32 -35.78 9.70
C LYS A 358 -8.56 -34.63 10.38
N GLY A 359 -7.41 -34.94 10.98
CA GLY A 359 -6.55 -33.99 11.69
C GLY A 359 -6.86 -33.79 13.17
N SER A 360 -7.75 -34.58 13.78
CA SER A 360 -7.84 -34.73 15.24
C SER A 360 -6.79 -35.72 15.75
N VAL A 361 -6.39 -35.61 17.02
CA VAL A 361 -5.45 -36.57 17.64
C VAL A 361 -6.08 -37.97 17.72
N ALA A 362 -7.39 -38.05 17.92
CA ALA A 362 -8.14 -39.32 17.89
C ALA A 362 -7.95 -40.15 16.59
N VAL A 363 -7.57 -39.52 15.47
CA VAL A 363 -7.28 -40.24 14.21
C VAL A 363 -5.97 -41.03 14.30
N GLU A 364 -5.00 -40.59 15.09
CA GLU A 364 -3.76 -41.35 15.31
C GLU A 364 -4.04 -42.66 16.03
N ASP A 365 -4.94 -42.64 17.01
CA ASP A 365 -5.37 -43.85 17.72
C ASP A 365 -6.19 -44.78 16.81
N ALA A 366 -7.02 -44.21 15.94
CA ALA A 366 -7.75 -44.97 14.91
C ALA A 366 -6.81 -45.64 13.91
N THR A 367 -5.77 -44.94 13.47
CA THR A 367 -4.78 -45.47 12.53
C THR A 367 -3.98 -46.61 13.13
N LYS A 368 -3.58 -46.50 14.42
CA LYS A 368 -2.93 -47.61 15.14
C LYS A 368 -3.81 -48.84 15.20
N LEU A 369 -5.09 -48.67 15.54
CA LEU A 369 -6.04 -49.80 15.59
C LEU A 369 -6.25 -50.44 14.21
N ALA A 370 -6.24 -49.65 13.12
CA ALA A 370 -6.32 -50.18 11.75
C ALA A 370 -5.15 -51.13 11.44
N TRP A 371 -3.95 -50.82 11.92
CA TRP A 371 -2.76 -51.65 11.72
C TRP A 371 -2.83 -52.94 12.53
N ASP A 372 -3.32 -52.88 13.76
CA ASP A 372 -3.53 -54.07 14.59
C ASP A 372 -4.54 -55.02 13.93
N ILE A 373 -5.63 -54.48 13.39
CA ILE A 373 -6.67 -55.24 12.70
C ILE A 373 -6.15 -55.85 11.39
N ASP A 374 -5.35 -55.12 10.61
CA ASP A 374 -4.71 -55.66 9.42
C ASP A 374 -3.77 -56.82 9.77
N ALA A 375 -2.96 -56.68 10.83
CA ALA A 375 -2.07 -57.73 11.31
C ALA A 375 -2.83 -58.97 11.79
N GLU A 376 -4.01 -58.81 12.40
CA GLU A 376 -4.86 -59.92 12.83
C GLU A 376 -5.57 -60.61 11.67
N SER A 377 -6.06 -59.86 10.70
CA SER A 377 -6.72 -60.42 9.52
C SER A 377 -5.78 -61.39 8.77
N LYS A 378 -4.47 -61.11 8.77
CA LYS A 378 -3.42 -61.93 8.18
C LYS A 378 -3.07 -63.19 8.99
N LYS A 379 -3.43 -63.23 10.28
CA LYS A 379 -3.18 -64.38 11.18
C LYS A 379 -4.37 -65.33 11.27
N ALA A 380 -5.56 -64.92 10.82
CA ALA A 380 -6.75 -65.77 10.84
C ALA A 380 -6.64 -66.87 9.77
N PRO A 381 -6.91 -68.15 10.09
CA PRO A 381 -7.01 -69.21 9.09
C PRO A 381 -8.18 -68.87 8.16
N GLY A 382 -7.86 -68.54 6.90
CA GLY A 382 -8.84 -68.03 5.96
C GLY A 382 -9.84 -69.09 5.49
N PRO A 383 -11.09 -68.71 5.17
CA PRO A 383 -11.78 -69.38 4.07
C PRO A 383 -10.97 -69.15 2.78
N GLY A 384 -10.86 -70.19 1.96
CA GLY A 384 -9.98 -70.24 0.78
C GLY A 384 -10.20 -69.12 -0.25
N PRO A 385 -9.24 -68.96 -1.18
CA PRO A 385 -9.07 -67.75 -1.95
C PRO A 385 -10.04 -67.66 -3.12
N GLU A 386 -10.64 -66.49 -3.30
CA GLU A 386 -10.90 -65.97 -4.64
C GLU A 386 -10.02 -64.75 -4.85
N ILE A 387 -8.85 -64.99 -5.45
CA ILE A 387 -8.05 -63.94 -6.08
C ILE A 387 -8.59 -63.76 -7.49
N LYS A 388 -9.19 -62.61 -7.75
CA LYS A 388 -9.10 -61.95 -9.06
C LYS A 388 -8.48 -60.57 -8.83
N THR A 389 -7.16 -60.50 -9.01
CA THR A 389 -6.41 -59.26 -9.27
C THR A 389 -6.95 -58.61 -10.56
N ASP A 390 -7.00 -57.29 -10.70
CA ASP A 390 -5.80 -56.45 -10.79
C ASP A 390 -6.13 -54.95 -10.58
N PRO A 391 -5.47 -54.27 -9.63
CA PRO A 391 -4.90 -52.97 -9.96
C PRO A 391 -3.48 -52.79 -9.40
N GLY A 392 -2.51 -52.68 -10.32
CA GLY A 392 -1.43 -51.70 -10.25
C GLY A 392 -0.43 -51.83 -9.08
N LYS A 393 0.57 -52.70 -9.28
CA LYS A 393 1.94 -52.64 -8.74
C LYS A 393 2.22 -51.46 -7.78
N VAL A 394 2.37 -51.76 -6.49
CA VAL A 394 3.20 -50.96 -5.58
C VAL A 394 4.57 -50.78 -6.25
N PRO A 395 5.01 -49.56 -6.61
CA PRO A 395 6.34 -49.39 -7.18
C PRO A 395 7.38 -49.77 -6.11
N PRO A 396 8.51 -50.37 -6.48
CA PRO A 396 9.53 -50.78 -5.52
C PRO A 396 10.05 -49.58 -4.72
N LYS A 397 10.56 -49.84 -3.50
CA LYS A 397 11.31 -48.86 -2.66
C LYS A 397 12.61 -48.36 -3.32
N GLU A 398 12.87 -48.75 -4.57
CA GLU A 398 14.07 -48.48 -5.34
C GLU A 398 13.88 -47.24 -6.23
N TRP A 399 14.97 -46.52 -6.47
CA TRP A 399 14.96 -45.38 -7.38
C TRP A 399 14.70 -45.84 -8.81
N THR A 400 13.66 -45.30 -9.43
CA THR A 400 13.30 -45.49 -10.83
C THR A 400 13.64 -44.22 -11.61
N THR A 401 14.37 -44.35 -12.72
CA THR A 401 14.64 -43.21 -13.61
C THR A 401 13.41 -42.89 -14.45
N LEU A 402 12.92 -41.65 -14.38
CA LEU A 402 11.81 -41.14 -15.19
C LEU A 402 12.27 -40.33 -16.40
N PHE A 403 13.49 -39.79 -16.37
CA PHE A 403 14.07 -39.06 -17.50
C PHE A 403 15.60 -39.11 -17.46
N ASP A 404 16.18 -39.62 -18.54
CA ASP A 404 17.62 -39.59 -18.83
C ASP A 404 17.88 -39.51 -20.36
N ASP A 405 19.14 -39.69 -20.75
CA ASP A 405 19.58 -39.69 -22.14
C ASP A 405 18.94 -40.82 -22.96
N LYS A 406 18.55 -41.94 -22.32
CA LYS A 406 18.08 -43.19 -22.94
C LYS A 406 16.58 -43.44 -22.82
N THR A 407 15.90 -42.76 -21.90
CA THR A 407 14.51 -43.02 -21.50
C THR A 407 13.66 -41.79 -21.79
N PRO A 408 13.07 -41.68 -23.00
CA PRO A 408 12.24 -40.52 -23.34
C PRO A 408 10.82 -40.57 -22.74
N GLY A 409 10.46 -41.63 -22.01
CA GLY A 409 9.06 -41.97 -21.77
C GLY A 409 8.62 -41.91 -20.30
N GLN A 410 7.73 -40.95 -20.01
CA GLN A 410 6.58 -40.99 -19.08
C GLN A 410 6.11 -39.57 -18.77
N TRP A 411 6.07 -38.70 -19.78
CA TRP A 411 5.76 -37.29 -19.62
C TRP A 411 4.69 -36.85 -20.61
N GLN A 412 3.88 -35.90 -20.19
CA GLN A 412 2.85 -35.24 -20.96
C GLN A 412 3.15 -33.74 -21.01
N PHE A 413 2.67 -33.11 -22.08
CA PHE A 413 2.80 -31.67 -22.28
C PHE A 413 1.41 -31.04 -22.21
N GLY A 414 1.33 -29.91 -21.52
CA GLY A 414 0.14 -29.06 -21.48
C GLY A 414 0.49 -27.62 -21.91
N GLY A 415 -0.45 -26.91 -22.52
CA GLY A 415 -0.28 -25.50 -22.90
C GLY A 415 0.46 -25.28 -24.22
N LYS A 416 0.75 -24.00 -24.52
CA LYS A 416 1.37 -23.56 -25.80
C LYS A 416 2.91 -23.46 -25.77
N MET A 417 3.57 -23.86 -24.68
CA MET A 417 5.03 -23.76 -24.56
C MET A 417 5.76 -24.90 -25.27
N LYS A 418 7.00 -24.63 -25.72
CA LYS A 418 7.90 -25.63 -26.29
C LYS A 418 8.79 -26.20 -25.21
N TRP A 419 8.68 -27.50 -25.00
CA TRP A 419 9.64 -28.31 -24.25
C TRP A 419 10.42 -29.14 -25.25
N GLU A 420 11.74 -29.06 -25.20
CA GLU A 420 12.62 -29.70 -26.18
C GLU A 420 13.71 -30.50 -25.47
N LYS A 421 13.94 -31.74 -25.91
CA LYS A 421 15.09 -32.51 -25.46
C LYS A 421 16.34 -31.98 -26.17
N LYS A 422 17.28 -31.39 -25.42
CA LYS A 422 18.59 -30.95 -25.91
C LYS A 422 19.69 -31.76 -25.22
N GLY A 423 20.22 -32.74 -25.94
CA GLY A 423 21.18 -33.70 -25.39
C GLY A 423 20.56 -34.52 -24.26
N THR A 424 21.18 -34.49 -23.07
CA THR A 424 20.69 -35.20 -21.87
C THR A 424 19.69 -34.39 -21.04
N ALA A 425 19.36 -33.17 -21.48
CA ALA A 425 18.46 -32.26 -20.78
C ALA A 425 17.10 -32.14 -21.47
N MET A 426 16.06 -32.02 -20.66
CA MET A 426 14.80 -31.43 -21.08
C MET A 426 14.89 -29.92 -20.86
N VAL A 427 14.70 -29.13 -21.91
CA VAL A 427 14.76 -27.67 -21.87
C VAL A 427 13.37 -27.11 -22.08
N GLY A 428 12.89 -26.36 -21.10
CA GLY A 428 11.65 -25.60 -21.21
C GLY A 428 11.98 -24.13 -21.35
N ALA A 429 11.40 -23.47 -22.37
CA ALA A 429 11.54 -22.03 -22.56
C ALA A 429 10.16 -21.39 -22.77
N ASN A 430 9.85 -20.40 -21.95
CA ASN A 430 8.67 -19.55 -22.10
C ASN A 430 9.09 -18.18 -22.63
N ASN A 431 8.91 -17.95 -23.93
CA ASN A 431 9.26 -16.68 -24.55
C ASN A 431 8.08 -15.70 -24.63
N LEU A 432 6.93 -16.04 -24.04
CA LEU A 432 5.79 -15.13 -23.98
C LEU A 432 6.17 -13.88 -23.20
N THR A 433 5.70 -12.73 -23.67
CA THR A 433 5.72 -11.48 -22.92
C THR A 433 4.69 -11.51 -21.79
N PRO A 434 4.84 -10.69 -20.74
CA PRO A 434 3.83 -10.57 -19.68
C PRO A 434 2.45 -10.16 -20.21
N GLU A 435 2.38 -9.43 -21.31
CA GLU A 435 1.15 -8.98 -21.96
C GLU A 435 0.46 -10.12 -22.71
N GLU A 436 1.22 -10.93 -23.45
CA GLU A 436 0.72 -12.15 -24.11
C GLU A 436 0.23 -13.19 -23.08
N ALA A 437 0.90 -13.29 -21.94
CA ALA A 437 0.49 -14.16 -20.84
C ALA A 437 -0.82 -13.72 -20.17
N LYS A 438 -1.10 -12.40 -20.11
CA LYS A 438 -2.37 -11.85 -19.58
C LYS A 438 -3.54 -12.03 -20.53
N ALA A 439 -3.29 -12.02 -21.85
CA ALA A 439 -4.31 -12.20 -22.87
C ALA A 439 -4.78 -13.67 -23.00
N ASP A 440 -4.04 -14.63 -22.45
CA ASP A 440 -4.42 -16.05 -22.40
C ASP A 440 -5.35 -16.32 -21.21
N THR A 441 -6.62 -15.89 -21.34
CA THR A 441 -7.66 -15.86 -20.28
C THR A 441 -8.15 -17.23 -19.78
N VAL A 442 -7.47 -18.32 -20.10
CA VAL A 442 -7.90 -19.69 -19.74
C VAL A 442 -6.73 -20.50 -19.20
N ASN A 443 -6.04 -20.12 -18.11
CA ASN A 443 -5.04 -20.97 -17.43
C ASN A 443 -4.01 -21.70 -18.36
N LYS A 444 -3.74 -21.19 -19.58
CA LYS A 444 -3.09 -21.92 -20.69
C LYS A 444 -1.74 -21.34 -21.13
N GLY A 445 -1.38 -20.18 -20.59
CA GLY A 445 -0.07 -19.54 -20.80
C GLY A 445 1.06 -20.16 -19.97
N ILE A 446 0.73 -21.00 -18.98
CA ILE A 446 1.68 -21.84 -18.27
C ILE A 446 1.77 -23.15 -19.05
N GLY A 447 2.87 -23.39 -19.73
CA GLY A 447 3.11 -24.72 -20.28
C GLY A 447 3.57 -25.68 -19.18
N PHE A 448 3.04 -26.89 -19.24
CA PHE A 448 3.30 -27.91 -18.23
C PHE A 448 4.12 -29.03 -18.87
N TRP A 449 5.14 -29.49 -18.16
CA TRP A 449 5.78 -30.77 -18.42
C TRP A 449 5.64 -31.62 -17.17
N TYR A 450 4.78 -32.64 -17.24
CA TYR A 450 4.35 -33.40 -16.07
C TYR A 450 4.31 -34.90 -16.35
N THR A 451 4.32 -35.72 -15.30
CA THR A 451 4.34 -37.17 -15.44
C THR A 451 3.05 -37.72 -16.03
N SER A 452 3.13 -38.75 -16.87
CA SER A 452 1.94 -39.38 -17.46
C SER A 452 1.11 -40.16 -16.44
N LYS A 453 1.74 -40.64 -15.36
CA LYS A 453 1.08 -41.37 -14.27
C LYS A 453 1.00 -40.51 -13.00
N PRO A 454 -0.08 -40.64 -12.22
CA PRO A 454 -0.15 -40.06 -10.89
C PRO A 454 0.67 -40.90 -9.89
N TYR A 455 1.20 -40.23 -8.86
CA TYR A 455 1.94 -40.85 -7.77
C TYR A 455 1.34 -40.47 -6.43
N SER A 456 1.33 -41.42 -5.49
CA SER A 456 0.92 -41.20 -4.11
C SER A 456 2.09 -41.38 -3.16
N GLY A 457 2.50 -40.32 -2.46
CA GLY A 457 3.69 -40.36 -1.58
C GLY A 457 4.98 -40.70 -2.33
N PHE A 458 5.86 -39.74 -2.53
CA PHE A 458 7.07 -39.99 -3.33
C PHE A 458 8.23 -39.09 -2.95
N GLU A 459 9.41 -39.51 -3.37
CA GLU A 459 10.59 -38.66 -3.39
C GLU A 459 11.19 -38.65 -4.78
N VAL A 460 11.41 -37.44 -5.28
CA VAL A 460 12.00 -37.17 -6.58
C VAL A 460 13.36 -36.52 -6.37
N GLU A 461 14.35 -37.00 -7.13
CA GLU A 461 15.64 -36.36 -7.26
C GLU A 461 15.80 -35.87 -8.69
N VAL A 462 16.24 -34.64 -8.86
CA VAL A 462 16.35 -33.99 -10.17
C VAL A 462 17.56 -33.06 -10.20
N ASP A 463 18.31 -33.10 -11.30
CA ASP A 463 19.35 -32.11 -11.58
C ASP A 463 18.71 -30.95 -12.35
N LEU A 464 18.72 -29.77 -11.76
CA LEU A 464 18.01 -28.59 -12.24
C LEU A 464 18.95 -27.40 -12.40
N THR A 465 18.85 -26.72 -13.54
CA THR A 465 19.50 -25.44 -13.80
C THR A 465 18.46 -24.41 -14.23
N LEU A 466 18.28 -23.36 -13.44
CA LEU A 466 17.46 -22.21 -13.83
C LEU A 466 18.32 -21.30 -14.71
N VAL A 467 18.01 -21.19 -16.01
CA VAL A 467 18.82 -20.42 -16.96
C VAL A 467 18.42 -18.94 -16.92
N LYS A 468 17.11 -18.67 -16.88
CA LYS A 468 16.55 -17.33 -16.86
C LYS A 468 15.18 -17.31 -16.18
N GLY A 469 14.83 -16.20 -15.53
CA GLY A 469 13.50 -15.99 -14.96
C GLY A 469 13.20 -16.92 -13.78
N ASP A 470 11.96 -17.42 -13.72
CA ASP A 470 11.42 -18.23 -12.64
C ASP A 470 10.79 -19.53 -13.17
N ALA A 471 10.96 -20.61 -12.42
CA ALA A 471 10.26 -21.87 -12.66
C ALA A 471 9.36 -22.23 -11.48
N ILE A 472 8.44 -23.17 -11.69
CA ILE A 472 7.51 -23.66 -10.68
C ILE A 472 7.52 -25.19 -10.73
N PHE A 473 7.74 -25.82 -9.59
CA PHE A 473 7.50 -27.24 -9.41
C PHE A 473 6.07 -27.46 -8.94
N LEU A 474 5.35 -28.39 -9.59
CA LEU A 474 3.94 -28.64 -9.36
C LEU A 474 3.71 -30.07 -8.89
N VAL A 475 2.80 -30.26 -7.92
CA VAL A 475 2.36 -31.55 -7.41
C VAL A 475 0.84 -31.59 -7.33
N GLY A 476 0.24 -32.75 -7.59
CA GLY A 476 -1.21 -32.92 -7.53
C GLY A 476 -1.91 -32.42 -8.80
N ILE A 477 -1.22 -32.44 -9.94
CA ILE A 477 -1.83 -32.18 -11.24
C ILE A 477 -2.78 -33.36 -11.53
N ASN A 478 -4.07 -33.12 -11.31
CA ASN A 478 -5.17 -33.99 -11.68
C ASN A 478 -6.04 -33.14 -12.60
N GLY A 479 -6.34 -33.56 -13.83
CA GLY A 479 -6.93 -32.71 -14.90
C GLY A 479 -8.24 -31.94 -14.59
N GLN A 480 -8.73 -31.95 -13.35
CA GLN A 480 -9.85 -31.17 -12.81
C GLN A 480 -9.58 -30.46 -11.45
N ALA A 481 -8.38 -30.54 -10.87
CA ALA A 481 -8.07 -29.84 -9.62
C ALA A 481 -7.85 -28.35 -9.90
N GLU A 482 -8.62 -27.47 -9.24
CA GLU A 482 -8.61 -26.04 -9.55
C GLU A 482 -7.27 -25.35 -9.23
N GLN A 483 -6.42 -25.90 -8.35
CA GLN A 483 -5.06 -25.41 -8.12
C GLN A 483 -4.09 -26.54 -7.69
N PRO A 484 -3.05 -26.88 -8.47
CA PRO A 484 -1.99 -27.80 -8.01
C PRO A 484 -1.12 -27.14 -6.92
N ALA A 485 -0.57 -27.96 -6.04
CA ALA A 485 0.44 -27.51 -5.07
C ALA A 485 1.69 -27.03 -5.83
N ALA A 486 2.18 -25.84 -5.51
CA ALA A 486 3.26 -25.18 -6.25
C ALA A 486 4.41 -24.76 -5.33
N VAL A 487 5.64 -25.03 -5.74
CA VAL A 487 6.87 -24.50 -5.13
C VAL A 487 7.61 -23.69 -6.20
N ALA A 488 7.82 -22.41 -5.92
CA ALA A 488 8.54 -21.53 -6.84
C ALA A 488 10.06 -21.79 -6.79
N ILE A 489 10.72 -21.74 -7.94
CA ILE A 489 12.17 -21.88 -8.10
C ILE A 489 12.68 -20.58 -8.73
N ARG A 490 13.43 -19.79 -7.97
CA ARG A 490 13.77 -18.39 -8.33
C ARG A 490 15.08 -17.94 -7.70
N THR A 491 15.56 -16.76 -8.07
CA THR A 491 16.84 -16.19 -7.56
C THR A 491 16.70 -15.30 -6.33
N ALA A 492 15.49 -14.88 -5.96
CA ALA A 492 15.26 -13.98 -4.84
C ALA A 492 13.97 -14.33 -4.08
N THR A 493 13.97 -14.05 -2.77
CA THR A 493 12.78 -14.19 -1.92
C THR A 493 11.73 -13.16 -2.32
N VAL A 494 10.54 -13.61 -2.73
CA VAL A 494 9.40 -12.73 -3.03
C VAL A 494 8.14 -13.27 -2.37
N GLY A 495 7.63 -12.55 -1.37
CA GLY A 495 6.43 -12.92 -0.61
C GLY A 495 6.67 -14.07 0.38
N THR A 496 5.57 -14.70 0.80
CA THR A 496 5.53 -15.79 1.81
C THR A 496 5.31 -17.18 1.20
N ASN A 497 5.34 -17.31 -0.14
CA ASN A 497 5.07 -18.56 -0.84
C ASN A 497 6.20 -19.59 -0.65
N ALA A 498 5.86 -20.88 -0.80
CA ALA A 498 6.84 -21.95 -0.85
C ALA A 498 7.83 -21.71 -2.00
N GLN A 499 9.12 -21.57 -1.67
CA GLN A 499 10.14 -21.19 -2.64
C GLN A 499 11.50 -21.85 -2.36
N LEU A 500 12.18 -22.21 -3.44
CA LEU A 500 13.57 -22.62 -3.47
C LEU A 500 14.40 -21.52 -4.16
N ILE A 501 15.37 -20.99 -3.43
CA ILE A 501 16.26 -19.92 -3.94
C ILE A 501 17.50 -20.53 -4.55
N VAL A 502 17.72 -20.33 -5.86
CA VAL A 502 18.85 -20.85 -6.63
C VAL A 502 19.50 -19.74 -7.45
N GLU A 503 20.79 -19.85 -7.76
CA GLU A 503 21.46 -18.95 -8.70
C GLU A 503 21.14 -19.33 -10.16
N HIS A 504 21.05 -18.33 -11.04
CA HIS A 504 20.94 -18.60 -12.47
C HIS A 504 22.21 -19.27 -13.01
N ASN A 505 22.04 -20.15 -14.00
CA ASN A 505 23.10 -20.88 -14.71
C ASN A 505 23.96 -21.81 -13.83
N LYS A 506 23.50 -22.10 -12.60
CA LYS A 506 24.14 -23.07 -11.71
C LYS A 506 23.28 -24.32 -11.61
N ALA A 507 23.92 -25.48 -11.72
CA ALA A 507 23.25 -26.77 -11.60
C ALA A 507 23.11 -27.14 -10.12
N TYR A 508 21.89 -27.48 -9.72
CA TYR A 508 21.57 -27.96 -8.39
C TYR A 508 20.95 -29.34 -8.49
N LYS A 509 21.43 -30.27 -7.65
CA LYS A 509 20.71 -31.50 -7.39
C LYS A 509 19.65 -31.21 -6.34
N VAL A 510 18.39 -31.29 -6.74
CA VAL A 510 17.20 -30.96 -5.96
C VAL A 510 16.49 -32.26 -5.57
N THR A 511 16.13 -32.37 -4.29
CA THR A 511 15.33 -33.48 -3.75
C THR A 511 14.00 -32.93 -3.29
N VAL A 512 12.92 -33.48 -3.84
CA VAL A 512 11.54 -33.17 -3.45
C VAL A 512 10.94 -34.40 -2.79
N GLN A 513 10.46 -34.27 -1.56
CA GLN A 513 9.76 -35.32 -0.84
C GLN A 513 8.33 -34.89 -0.58
N VAL A 514 7.37 -35.72 -0.98
CA VAL A 514 5.94 -35.56 -0.75
C VAL A 514 5.49 -36.70 0.15
N LYS A 515 5.05 -36.38 1.37
CA LYS A 515 4.56 -37.36 2.35
C LYS A 515 3.31 -36.83 3.04
N GLY A 516 2.17 -37.47 2.78
CA GLY A 516 0.85 -36.95 3.18
C GLY A 516 0.64 -35.53 2.63
N ASP A 517 0.32 -34.59 3.51
CA ASP A 517 0.03 -33.18 3.15
C ASP A 517 1.29 -32.28 3.17
N THR A 518 2.49 -32.85 3.27
CA THR A 518 3.77 -32.11 3.40
C THR A 518 4.64 -32.29 2.16
N ILE A 519 5.20 -31.19 1.65
CA ILE A 519 6.28 -31.19 0.66
C ILE A 519 7.53 -30.58 1.29
N SER A 520 8.64 -31.31 1.21
CA SER A 520 9.98 -30.83 1.49
C SER A 520 10.72 -30.70 0.17
N MET A 521 11.34 -29.55 -0.10
CA MET A 521 12.23 -29.40 -1.25
C MET A 521 13.58 -28.88 -0.79
N ASN A 522 14.63 -29.66 -1.01
CA ASN A 522 16.00 -29.35 -0.66
C ASN A 522 16.87 -29.29 -1.92
N ALA A 523 17.94 -28.51 -1.92
CA ALA A 523 18.92 -28.47 -2.99
C ALA A 523 20.33 -28.62 -2.42
N THR A 524 21.25 -29.18 -3.21
CA THR A 524 22.63 -29.40 -2.74
C THR A 524 23.31 -28.08 -2.35
N GLY A 525 23.84 -28.01 -1.13
CA GLY A 525 24.47 -26.80 -0.58
C GLY A 525 23.50 -25.72 -0.11
N LEU A 526 22.19 -25.97 -0.16
CA LEU A 526 21.14 -25.06 0.29
C LEU A 526 20.17 -25.81 1.21
N GLN A 527 20.00 -25.35 2.46
CA GLN A 527 18.91 -25.87 3.27
C GLN A 527 17.59 -25.48 2.62
N GLY A 528 16.81 -26.50 2.26
CA GLY A 528 15.47 -26.32 1.74
C GLY A 528 14.46 -25.99 2.83
N GLY A 529 13.23 -25.74 2.40
CA GLY A 529 12.09 -25.52 3.28
C GLY A 529 11.18 -26.75 3.37
N ASN A 530 10.45 -26.84 4.47
CA ASN A 530 9.33 -27.75 4.63
C ASN A 530 8.04 -26.93 4.57
N TRP A 531 7.15 -27.26 3.65
CA TRP A 531 5.86 -26.59 3.50
C TRP A 531 4.72 -27.60 3.65
N LYS A 532 3.71 -27.22 4.44
CA LYS A 532 2.44 -27.92 4.50
C LYS A 532 1.45 -27.18 3.61
N PHE A 533 0.80 -27.88 2.68
CA PHE A 533 -0.26 -27.24 1.92
C PHE A 533 -1.49 -27.13 2.81
N SER A 534 -2.02 -25.91 2.92
CA SER A 534 -3.33 -25.68 3.51
C SER A 534 -4.37 -26.29 2.58
N ARG A 535 -5.37 -26.98 3.14
CA ARG A 535 -6.54 -27.50 2.40
C ARG A 535 -7.31 -26.32 1.79
N ALA A 536 -6.90 -25.84 0.63
CA ALA A 536 -7.67 -24.87 -0.13
C ALA A 536 -8.72 -25.63 -0.92
N GLY A 537 -9.96 -25.64 -0.42
CA GLY A 537 -11.18 -25.88 -1.18
C GLY A 537 -11.35 -27.30 -1.74
N ASP A 538 -12.41 -27.97 -1.32
CA ASP A 538 -12.93 -29.22 -1.87
C ASP A 538 -12.11 -30.48 -1.53
N GLY A 539 -12.75 -31.38 -0.78
CA GLY A 539 -12.18 -32.64 -0.32
C GLY A 539 -11.84 -33.62 -1.45
N LYS A 540 -10.73 -33.38 -2.13
CA LYS A 540 -10.15 -34.32 -3.10
C LYS A 540 -8.69 -34.61 -2.76
N ASP A 541 -8.32 -35.86 -2.97
CA ASP A 541 -7.01 -36.44 -2.68
C ASP A 541 -5.87 -35.71 -3.42
N HIS A 542 -5.24 -34.72 -2.79
CA HIS A 542 -3.91 -34.27 -3.19
C HIS A 542 -2.82 -35.31 -2.86
N GLY A 543 -3.18 -36.34 -2.10
CA GLY A 543 -2.30 -37.47 -1.78
C GLY A 543 -1.89 -38.26 -3.02
N THR A 544 -2.61 -38.14 -4.15
CA THR A 544 -2.33 -38.83 -5.40
C THR A 544 -2.47 -37.87 -6.59
N GLY A 545 -1.41 -37.66 -7.37
CA GLY A 545 -1.50 -36.88 -8.60
C GLY A 545 -0.22 -36.83 -9.42
N GLN A 546 -0.26 -36.24 -10.61
CA GLN A 546 0.94 -36.05 -11.43
C GLN A 546 1.79 -34.92 -10.84
N PHE A 547 3.10 -34.96 -11.08
CA PHE A 547 4.00 -33.86 -10.75
C PHE A 547 4.71 -33.36 -12.00
N GLY A 548 5.21 -32.14 -11.98
CA GLY A 548 5.85 -31.55 -13.14
C GLY A 548 6.45 -30.19 -12.92
N PHE A 549 6.83 -29.56 -14.03
CA PHE A 549 7.40 -28.23 -14.08
C PHE A 549 6.54 -27.31 -14.92
N ALA A 550 6.47 -26.06 -14.47
CA ALA A 550 5.84 -24.94 -15.13
C ALA A 550 6.82 -23.76 -15.19
N LEU A 551 6.64 -22.87 -16.17
CA LEU A 551 7.48 -21.69 -16.34
C LEU A 551 6.65 -20.42 -16.43
N ASN A 552 7.12 -19.40 -15.71
CA ASN A 552 6.60 -18.05 -15.88
C ASN A 552 7.04 -17.48 -17.25
N PRO A 553 6.36 -16.44 -17.75
CA PRO A 553 6.78 -15.72 -18.95
C PRO A 553 8.25 -15.30 -18.87
N GLN A 554 8.94 -15.31 -20.02
CA GLN A 554 10.36 -14.95 -20.16
C GLN A 554 11.34 -15.79 -19.31
N SER A 555 10.99 -17.05 -19.01
CA SER A 555 11.78 -17.95 -18.17
C SER A 555 12.28 -19.19 -18.93
N GLU A 556 13.44 -19.71 -18.53
CA GLU A 556 14.06 -20.90 -19.13
C GLU A 556 14.68 -21.79 -18.04
N ILE A 557 14.42 -23.10 -18.16
CA ILE A 557 14.92 -24.13 -17.24
C ILE A 557 15.53 -25.30 -18.02
N GLN A 558 16.54 -25.94 -17.43
CA GLN A 558 17.05 -27.23 -17.87
C GLN A 558 16.87 -28.26 -16.76
N VAL A 559 16.33 -29.42 -17.11
CA VAL A 559 16.08 -30.53 -16.20
C VAL A 559 16.77 -31.80 -16.70
N ARG A 560 17.48 -32.50 -15.82
CA ARG A 560 18.24 -33.73 -16.10
C ARG A 560 18.05 -34.76 -14.98
N SER A 561 18.36 -36.02 -15.28
CA SER A 561 18.51 -37.10 -14.29
C SER A 561 17.31 -37.25 -13.34
N VAL A 562 16.07 -37.19 -13.86
CA VAL A 562 14.89 -37.26 -12.99
C VAL A 562 14.71 -38.69 -12.51
N ARG A 563 14.78 -38.90 -11.21
CA ARG A 563 14.56 -40.19 -10.55
C ARG A 563 13.47 -40.06 -9.50
N ILE A 564 12.68 -41.11 -9.33
CA ILE A 564 11.61 -41.18 -8.34
C ILE A 564 11.73 -42.45 -7.51
N ARG A 565 11.33 -42.39 -6.25
CA ARG A 565 10.98 -43.57 -5.45
C ARG A 565 9.64 -43.33 -4.77
N ALA A 566 8.82 -44.37 -4.69
CA ALA A 566 7.59 -44.31 -3.90
C ALA A 566 7.94 -44.30 -2.41
N ILE A 567 7.19 -43.53 -1.63
CA ILE A 567 7.26 -43.51 -0.16
C ILE A 567 5.87 -43.91 0.36
N PRO A 568 5.80 -44.92 1.25
CA PRO A 568 4.54 -45.34 1.85
C PRO A 568 3.91 -44.29 2.76
#